data_AF-A0A7V1Q1E2-F1
#
_entry.id   AF-A0A7V1Q1E2-F1
#
_cell.length_a   1.000
_cell.length_b   1.000
_cell.length_c   1.000
_cell.angle_alpha   90.00
_cell.angle_beta   90.00
_cell.angle_gamma   90.00
#
_symmetry.space_group_name_H-M   'P 1'
#
loop_
_entity.id
_entity.type
_entity.pdbx_description
1 polymer ?
#
loop_
_entity_poly.entity_id
_entity_poly.type
_entity_poly.pdbx_seq_one_letter_code
_entity_poly.pdbx_strand_id
1 'polypeptide(L)'
;MKLPFCIGAAAMFAGAAVAQPTVLGVDPVQSSIDLTITLDTALGSRTDSDSSTITGQMTIELDSYTAPTTMTLIDYNFVAGPLAFTFDYGFLGTINATADNLSLGMPAGSVPVTGPVDGSGMFMLDNVPNQTTGIVNVSGTGVVGSAVGNSTTDLSTVPQDPIQIIGMVAVNAGTVTVTIDVPLAGTNTDPDTGVTVTFSGTATVVASGPVPPPVCLADTNHDGVLTPADFTSWIAAFNSGASECDQNGDGSCDPTDFTAWIANFNAGCSG
;
A
#
# COMPACT_ATOMS: atom_id res chain seq x y z
N MET A 1 -34.43 44.45 -36.80
CA MET A 1 -33.00 44.48 -36.43
C MET A 1 -32.85 43.53 -35.24
N LYS A 2 -32.37 42.30 -35.49
CA LYS A 2 -32.27 41.23 -34.47
C LYS A 2 -30.90 41.35 -33.79
N LEU A 3 -30.88 41.50 -32.46
CA LEU A 3 -29.66 41.36 -31.67
C LEU A 3 -29.23 39.87 -31.63
N PRO A 4 -27.94 39.55 -31.78
CA PRO A 4 -27.46 38.20 -31.55
C PRO A 4 -27.23 37.98 -30.04
N PHE A 5 -27.75 36.85 -29.56
CA PHE A 5 -27.48 36.31 -28.23
C PHE A 5 -26.08 35.70 -28.24
N CYS A 6 -25.14 36.24 -27.46
CA CYS A 6 -23.88 35.57 -27.14
C CYS A 6 -24.16 34.54 -26.04
N ILE A 7 -24.10 33.25 -26.38
CA ILE A 7 -24.04 32.15 -25.40
C ILE A 7 -22.60 32.11 -24.91
N GLY A 8 -22.36 32.61 -23.70
CA GLY A 8 -21.11 32.38 -22.99
C GLY A 8 -21.03 30.92 -22.60
N ALA A 9 -20.07 30.20 -23.18
CA ALA A 9 -19.66 28.90 -22.67
C ALA A 9 -19.02 29.11 -21.28
N ALA A 10 -19.74 28.73 -20.24
CA ALA A 10 -19.15 28.57 -18.91
C ALA A 10 -18.18 27.39 -19.01
N ALA A 11 -16.88 27.68 -19.05
CA ALA A 11 -15.86 26.68 -18.81
C ALA A 11 -16.02 26.22 -17.36
N MET A 12 -16.56 25.02 -17.16
CA MET A 12 -16.47 24.34 -15.88
C MET A 12 -14.99 24.01 -15.67
N PHE A 13 -14.31 24.80 -14.86
CA PHE A 13 -13.05 24.37 -14.26
C PHE A 13 -13.41 23.28 -13.27
N ALA A 14 -13.18 22.02 -13.65
CA ALA A 14 -13.14 20.93 -12.69
C ALA A 14 -11.96 21.24 -11.77
N GLY A 15 -12.25 21.71 -10.55
CA GLY A 15 -11.22 21.83 -9.52
C GLY A 15 -10.61 20.44 -9.33
N ALA A 16 -9.31 20.33 -9.57
CA ALA A 16 -8.58 19.13 -9.16
C ALA A 16 -8.70 19.08 -7.63
N ALA A 17 -9.38 18.05 -7.12
CA ALA A 17 -9.32 17.75 -5.70
C ALA A 17 -7.84 17.61 -5.34
N VAL A 18 -7.36 18.41 -4.40
CA VAL A 18 -6.00 18.27 -3.88
C VAL A 18 -5.87 16.84 -3.37
N ALA A 19 -4.84 16.14 -3.84
CA ALA A 19 -4.49 14.80 -3.40
C ALA A 19 -4.52 14.73 -1.87
N GLN A 20 -5.23 13.73 -1.34
CA GLN A 20 -5.24 13.46 0.09
C GLN A 20 -4.92 11.99 0.32
N PRO A 21 -4.28 11.65 1.44
CA PRO A 21 -4.12 10.27 1.85
C PRO A 21 -5.48 9.57 2.05
N THR A 22 -5.57 8.32 1.60
CA THR A 22 -6.65 7.40 1.91
C THR A 22 -6.11 6.12 2.54
N VAL A 23 -6.89 5.53 3.46
CA VAL A 23 -6.58 4.24 4.07
C VAL A 23 -7.42 3.18 3.37
N LEU A 24 -6.74 2.16 2.86
CA LEU A 24 -7.33 1.01 2.20
C LEU A 24 -7.22 -0.21 3.12
N GLY A 25 -8.35 -0.85 3.39
CA GLY A 25 -8.40 -2.12 4.11
C GLY A 25 -8.14 -3.28 3.16
N VAL A 26 -7.29 -4.22 3.57
CA VAL A 26 -7.05 -5.46 2.81
C VAL A 26 -8.29 -6.35 2.88
N ASP A 27 -8.76 -6.83 1.73
CA ASP A 27 -9.84 -7.81 1.64
C ASP A 27 -9.27 -9.23 1.82
N PRO A 28 -9.53 -9.91 2.95
CA PRO A 28 -8.99 -11.24 3.22
C PRO A 28 -9.59 -12.34 2.35
N VAL A 29 -10.69 -12.08 1.63
CA VAL A 29 -11.28 -13.03 0.68
C VAL A 29 -10.54 -13.02 -0.66
N GLN A 30 -9.94 -11.88 -1.00
CA GLN A 30 -9.22 -11.68 -2.26
C GLN A 30 -7.69 -11.64 -2.10
N SER A 31 -7.20 -11.66 -0.85
CA SER A 31 -5.78 -11.55 -0.54
C SER A 31 -5.25 -12.81 0.10
N SER A 32 -4.22 -13.41 -0.49
CA SER A 32 -3.59 -14.64 -0.03
C SER A 32 -2.07 -14.59 -0.21
N ILE A 33 -1.38 -15.35 0.62
CA ILE A 33 -0.02 -15.80 0.35
C ILE A 33 -0.10 -17.28 -0.02
N ASP A 34 0.48 -17.63 -1.15
CA ASP A 34 0.57 -18.99 -1.65
C ASP A 34 2.05 -19.34 -1.78
N LEU A 35 2.53 -20.31 -0.99
CA LEU A 35 3.94 -20.66 -0.92
C LEU A 35 4.14 -22.15 -1.15
N THR A 36 5.13 -22.47 -1.98
CA THR A 36 5.64 -23.81 -2.18
C THR A 36 7.08 -23.86 -1.73
N ILE A 37 7.41 -24.84 -0.90
CA ILE A 37 8.77 -25.09 -0.43
C ILE A 37 9.21 -26.46 -0.93
N THR A 38 10.42 -26.53 -1.46
CA THR A 38 11.12 -27.76 -1.81
C THR A 38 12.35 -27.89 -0.93
N LEU A 39 12.46 -29.04 -0.26
CA LEU A 39 13.59 -29.43 0.55
C LEU A 39 14.36 -30.51 -0.20
N ASP A 40 15.55 -30.16 -0.66
CA ASP A 40 16.50 -31.06 -1.30
C ASP A 40 17.54 -31.53 -0.28
N THR A 41 17.59 -32.83 -0.07
CA THR A 41 18.54 -33.49 0.83
C THR A 41 19.29 -34.60 0.10
N ALA A 42 20.34 -35.14 0.72
CA ALA A 42 21.01 -36.34 0.23
C ALA A 42 20.09 -37.59 0.14
N LEU A 43 18.94 -37.57 0.82
CA LEU A 43 17.95 -38.65 0.85
C LEU A 43 16.86 -38.47 -0.22
N GLY A 44 16.89 -37.36 -0.96
CA GLY A 44 15.93 -37.02 -2.00
C GLY A 44 15.29 -35.66 -1.78
N SER A 45 14.49 -35.26 -2.77
CA SER A 45 13.72 -34.02 -2.78
C SER A 45 12.30 -34.24 -2.27
N ARG A 46 11.77 -33.32 -1.48
CA ARG A 46 10.36 -33.27 -1.07
C ARG A 46 9.83 -31.86 -1.23
N THR A 47 8.59 -31.75 -1.67
CA THR A 47 7.91 -30.47 -1.87
C THR A 47 6.60 -30.49 -1.10
N ASP A 48 6.27 -29.35 -0.52
CA ASP A 48 4.96 -29.10 0.07
C ASP A 48 4.52 -27.66 -0.23
N SER A 49 3.21 -27.45 -0.20
CA SER A 49 2.60 -26.15 -0.52
C SER A 49 1.54 -25.83 0.51
N ASP A 50 1.51 -24.57 0.95
CA ASP A 50 0.49 -24.07 1.86
C ASP A 50 0.10 -22.64 1.48
N SER A 51 -1.07 -22.23 1.93
CA SER A 51 -1.65 -20.93 1.63
C SER A 51 -2.32 -20.34 2.87
N SER A 52 -2.26 -19.02 2.98
CA SER A 52 -2.95 -18.32 4.07
C SER A 52 -3.55 -17.00 3.58
N THR A 53 -4.62 -16.57 4.24
CA THR A 53 -5.24 -15.27 3.95
C THR A 53 -4.35 -14.14 4.47
N ILE A 54 -4.36 -13.01 3.75
CA ILE A 54 -3.69 -11.78 4.18
C ILE A 54 -4.74 -10.79 4.71
N THR A 55 -4.42 -10.13 5.82
CA THR A 55 -5.20 -9.04 6.41
C THR A 55 -4.30 -7.81 6.59
N GLY A 56 -4.90 -6.67 6.93
CA GLY A 56 -4.15 -5.45 7.25
C GLY A 56 -4.67 -4.23 6.51
N GLN A 57 -3.80 -3.27 6.30
CA GLN A 57 -4.14 -2.00 5.67
C GLN A 57 -2.94 -1.41 4.93
N MET A 58 -3.23 -0.51 4.00
CA MET A 58 -2.23 0.36 3.38
C MET A 58 -2.79 1.79 3.28
N THR A 59 -1.89 2.76 3.37
CA THR A 59 -2.21 4.18 3.21
C THR A 59 -1.51 4.69 1.97
N ILE A 60 -2.29 5.21 1.04
CA ILE A 60 -1.78 5.78 -0.22
C ILE A 60 -2.32 7.17 -0.44
N GLU A 61 -1.69 7.89 -1.35
CA GLU A 61 -2.17 9.16 -1.88
C GLU A 61 -1.98 9.14 -3.40
N LEU A 62 -3.04 9.47 -4.14
CA LEU A 62 -2.98 9.67 -5.59
C LEU A 62 -2.95 11.17 -5.89
N ASP A 63 -2.15 11.59 -6.87
CA ASP A 63 -2.18 12.98 -7.36
C ASP A 63 -3.57 13.41 -7.85
N SER A 64 -4.35 12.47 -8.38
CA SER A 64 -5.74 12.65 -8.77
C SER A 64 -6.52 11.35 -8.61
N TYR A 65 -7.66 11.43 -7.92
CA TYR A 65 -8.61 10.32 -7.82
C TYR A 65 -9.51 10.16 -9.06
N THR A 66 -9.34 10.98 -10.10
CA THR A 66 -10.11 10.88 -11.35
C THR A 66 -9.27 10.39 -12.53
N ALA A 67 -7.98 10.73 -12.54
CA ALA A 67 -7.03 10.34 -13.56
C ALA A 67 -5.62 10.31 -12.93
N PRO A 68 -5.30 9.27 -12.16
CA PRO A 68 -4.03 9.20 -11.43
C PRO A 68 -2.86 9.12 -12.41
N THR A 69 -1.82 9.91 -12.16
CA THR A 69 -0.54 9.84 -12.87
C THR A 69 0.62 9.53 -11.95
N THR A 70 0.44 9.70 -10.63
CA THR A 70 1.37 9.27 -9.60
C THR A 70 0.64 8.68 -8.40
N MET A 71 1.35 7.81 -7.68
CA MET A 71 0.91 7.26 -6.40
C MET A 71 2.04 7.44 -5.40
N THR A 72 1.70 7.90 -4.20
CA THR A 72 2.56 7.88 -3.02
C THR A 72 2.07 6.80 -2.06
N LEU A 73 2.92 5.84 -1.75
CA LEU A 73 2.71 4.89 -0.66
C LEU A 73 3.27 5.49 0.63
N ILE A 74 2.39 5.70 1.60
CA ILE A 74 2.71 6.37 2.87
C ILE A 74 3.06 5.34 3.93
N ASP A 75 2.25 4.29 4.04
CA ASP A 75 2.42 3.22 5.02
C ASP A 75 1.71 1.95 4.54
N TYR A 76 2.15 0.79 5.02
CA TYR A 76 1.39 -0.45 4.91
C TYR A 76 1.79 -1.41 6.02
N ASN A 77 0.84 -2.27 6.39
CA ASN A 77 1.08 -3.39 7.28
C ASN A 77 0.18 -4.54 6.86
N PHE A 78 0.78 -5.60 6.35
CA PHE A 78 0.13 -6.84 5.95
C PHE A 78 0.48 -7.94 6.93
N VAL A 79 -0.52 -8.73 7.30
CA VAL A 79 -0.38 -9.85 8.23
C VAL A 79 -0.97 -11.09 7.58
N ALA A 80 -0.17 -12.13 7.43
CA ALA A 80 -0.64 -13.43 6.96
C ALA A 80 -0.98 -14.33 8.15
N GLY A 81 -1.94 -15.23 7.95
CA GLY A 81 -2.14 -16.34 8.88
C GLY A 81 -0.94 -17.30 8.89
N PRO A 82 -0.93 -18.28 9.80
CA PRO A 82 0.17 -19.23 9.87
C PRO A 82 0.25 -20.07 8.59
N LEU A 83 1.48 -20.49 8.26
CA LEU A 83 1.77 -21.47 7.22
C LEU A 83 2.45 -22.68 7.85
N ALA A 84 2.15 -23.88 7.36
CA ALA A 84 2.72 -25.14 7.82
C ALA A 84 3.05 -26.06 6.65
N PHE A 85 4.27 -26.62 6.69
CA PHE A 85 4.80 -27.51 5.67
C PHE A 85 5.29 -28.82 6.30
N THR A 86 4.99 -29.94 5.66
CA THR A 86 5.40 -31.29 6.09
C THR A 86 6.10 -32.04 4.95
N PHE A 87 7.37 -32.37 5.17
CA PHE A 87 8.19 -33.14 4.24
C PHE A 87 8.39 -34.57 4.76
N ASP A 88 7.61 -35.51 4.22
CA ASP A 88 7.65 -36.91 4.64
C ASP A 88 8.64 -37.75 3.81
N TYR A 89 9.61 -38.35 4.50
CA TYR A 89 10.59 -39.28 3.93
C TYR A 89 10.29 -40.74 4.29
N GLY A 90 9.08 -41.01 4.77
CA GLY A 90 8.62 -42.34 5.18
C GLY A 90 9.39 -42.84 6.40
N PHE A 91 9.95 -44.05 6.31
CA PHE A 91 10.70 -44.64 7.43
C PHE A 91 11.97 -43.84 7.81
N LEU A 92 12.44 -42.93 6.95
CA LEU A 92 13.59 -42.07 7.22
C LEU A 92 13.24 -40.88 8.12
N GLY A 93 11.94 -40.61 8.33
CA GLY A 93 11.43 -39.56 9.22
C GLY A 93 10.75 -38.42 8.48
N THR A 94 10.46 -37.36 9.21
CA THR A 94 9.67 -36.21 8.74
C THR A 94 10.31 -34.91 9.17
N ILE A 95 10.27 -33.89 8.31
CA ILE A 95 10.58 -32.50 8.64
C ILE A 95 9.27 -31.70 8.63
N ASN A 96 9.02 -30.93 9.68
CA ASN A 96 7.94 -29.96 9.72
C ASN A 96 8.53 -28.55 9.81
N ALA A 97 8.00 -27.64 9.00
CA ALA A 97 8.30 -26.22 9.09
C ALA A 97 7.01 -25.44 9.33
N THR A 98 7.01 -24.49 10.27
CA THR A 98 5.90 -23.54 10.44
C THR A 98 6.42 -22.12 10.32
N ALA A 99 5.56 -21.22 9.84
CA ALA A 99 5.80 -19.80 9.85
C ALA A 99 4.61 -19.13 10.52
N ASP A 100 4.86 -18.53 11.69
CA ASP A 100 3.85 -17.97 12.57
C ASP A 100 4.04 -16.46 12.74
N ASN A 101 2.95 -15.73 12.96
CA ASN A 101 2.94 -14.27 13.11
C ASN A 101 3.64 -13.53 11.96
N LEU A 102 3.44 -14.01 10.73
CA LEU A 102 4.03 -13.42 9.54
C LEU A 102 3.43 -12.03 9.28
N SER A 103 4.30 -11.02 9.17
CA SER A 103 3.90 -9.67 8.81
C SER A 103 4.96 -8.99 7.95
N LEU A 104 4.49 -8.21 6.99
CA LEU A 104 5.29 -7.35 6.12
C LEU A 104 4.72 -5.93 6.21
N GLY A 105 5.53 -4.97 6.61
CA GLY A 105 5.09 -3.58 6.72
C GLY A 105 6.20 -2.57 6.46
N MET A 106 5.87 -1.29 6.44
CA MET A 106 6.89 -0.24 6.43
C MET A 106 7.49 -0.07 7.84
N PRO A 107 8.82 0.06 7.98
CA PRO A 107 9.43 0.43 9.25
C PRO A 107 8.88 1.77 9.76
N ALA A 108 8.71 1.90 11.07
CA ALA A 108 8.25 3.15 11.68
C ALA A 108 9.18 4.33 11.34
N GLY A 109 8.60 5.45 10.88
CA GLY A 109 9.35 6.64 10.47
C GLY A 109 9.96 6.56 9.08
N SER A 110 9.61 5.55 8.28
CA SER A 110 9.97 5.49 6.86
C SER A 110 9.42 6.69 6.09
N VAL A 111 10.15 7.13 5.08
CA VAL A 111 9.71 8.19 4.18
C VAL A 111 8.73 7.59 3.16
N PRO A 112 7.61 8.27 2.86
CA PRO A 112 6.70 7.86 1.79
C PRO A 112 7.42 7.72 0.45
N VAL A 113 6.97 6.76 -0.37
CA VAL A 113 7.56 6.45 -1.67
C VAL A 113 6.59 6.79 -2.77
N THR A 114 7.01 7.64 -3.70
CA THR A 114 6.19 8.06 -4.85
C THR A 114 6.69 7.43 -6.14
N GLY A 115 5.77 6.97 -6.98
CA GLY A 115 6.07 6.46 -8.32
C GLY A 115 4.97 6.75 -9.33
N PRO A 116 5.23 6.49 -10.62
CA PRO A 116 4.28 6.77 -11.69
C PRO A 116 3.11 5.78 -11.71
N VAL A 117 1.97 6.25 -12.20
CA VAL A 117 0.79 5.46 -12.57
C VAL A 117 0.54 5.67 -14.07
N ASP A 118 0.41 4.60 -14.84
CA ASP A 118 0.13 4.68 -16.27
C ASP A 118 -1.37 4.84 -16.57
N GLY A 119 -1.72 5.06 -17.84
CA GLY A 119 -3.12 5.25 -18.26
C GLY A 119 -4.03 4.03 -18.06
N SER A 120 -3.47 2.86 -17.73
CA SER A 120 -4.22 1.64 -17.39
C SER A 120 -4.33 1.44 -15.86
N GLY A 121 -3.74 2.33 -15.06
CA GLY A 121 -3.67 2.20 -13.61
C GLY A 121 -2.52 1.34 -13.10
N MET A 122 -1.61 0.87 -13.97
CA MET A 122 -0.42 0.16 -13.50
C MET A 122 0.52 1.14 -12.81
N PHE A 123 1.05 0.76 -11.64
CA PHE A 123 2.01 1.58 -10.90
C PHE A 123 3.26 0.78 -10.56
N MET A 124 4.35 1.51 -10.33
CA MET A 124 5.62 0.94 -9.89
C MET A 124 6.25 1.85 -8.82
N LEU A 125 6.57 1.27 -7.67
CA LEU A 125 7.25 1.92 -6.56
C LEU A 125 8.58 1.21 -6.31
N ASP A 126 9.68 1.95 -6.47
CA ASP A 126 11.03 1.43 -6.27
C ASP A 126 11.55 1.76 -4.87
N ASN A 127 12.43 0.89 -4.36
CA ASN A 127 13.09 1.07 -3.07
C ASN A 127 12.13 1.28 -1.89
N VAL A 128 10.99 0.58 -1.90
CA VAL A 128 10.02 0.64 -0.80
C VAL A 128 10.64 0.03 0.45
N PRO A 129 10.81 0.81 1.53
CA PRO A 129 11.25 0.28 2.81
C PRO A 129 10.29 -0.80 3.28
N ASN A 130 10.85 -1.91 3.76
CA ASN A 130 10.04 -2.96 4.35
C ASN A 130 10.71 -3.52 5.61
N GLN A 131 9.87 -4.07 6.46
CA GLN A 131 10.21 -4.84 7.63
C GLN A 131 9.37 -6.09 7.61
N THR A 132 10.04 -7.23 7.57
CA THR A 132 9.41 -8.54 7.74
C THR A 132 9.55 -8.97 9.20
N THR A 133 8.46 -9.48 9.78
CA THR A 133 8.46 -10.11 11.10
C THR A 133 7.75 -11.45 11.04
N GLY A 134 8.00 -12.29 12.05
CA GLY A 134 7.45 -13.63 12.14
C GLY A 134 8.48 -14.62 12.63
N ILE A 135 8.01 -15.78 13.08
CA ILE A 135 8.83 -16.84 13.61
C ILE A 135 8.72 -18.05 12.69
N VAL A 136 9.85 -18.47 12.14
CA VAL A 136 9.95 -19.72 11.39
C VAL A 136 10.50 -20.79 12.32
N ASN A 137 9.77 -21.89 12.49
CA ASN A 137 10.21 -23.04 13.25
C ASN A 137 10.43 -24.21 12.30
N VAL A 138 11.58 -24.88 12.42
CA VAL A 138 11.88 -26.12 11.71
C VAL A 138 12.14 -27.21 12.74
N SER A 139 11.50 -28.36 12.55
CA SER A 139 11.71 -29.53 13.40
C SER A 139 11.80 -30.80 12.56
N GLY A 140 12.76 -31.64 12.89
CA GLY A 140 13.01 -32.90 12.20
C GLY A 140 12.91 -34.10 13.13
N THR A 141 12.47 -35.23 12.57
CA THR A 141 12.47 -36.54 13.22
C THR A 141 13.18 -37.58 12.36
N GLY A 142 13.62 -38.68 12.99
CA GLY A 142 14.30 -39.77 12.29
C GLY A 142 15.68 -39.39 11.73
N VAL A 143 16.12 -40.14 10.72
CA VAL A 143 17.43 -39.95 10.08
C VAL A 143 17.46 -38.62 9.33
N VAL A 144 16.38 -38.24 8.65
CA VAL A 144 16.30 -36.95 7.95
C VAL A 144 16.35 -35.77 8.92
N GLY A 145 15.71 -35.90 10.09
CA GLY A 145 15.75 -34.87 11.13
C GLY A 145 17.15 -34.62 11.69
N SER A 146 18.02 -35.64 11.73
CA SER A 146 19.42 -35.44 12.13
C SER A 146 20.26 -34.67 11.10
N ALA A 147 19.84 -34.67 9.83
CA ALA A 147 20.52 -33.95 8.75
C ALA A 147 20.09 -32.48 8.66
N VAL A 148 18.80 -32.18 8.90
CA VAL A 148 18.26 -30.81 8.84
C VAL A 148 18.35 -30.11 10.20
N GLY A 149 18.22 -30.87 11.29
CA GLY A 149 18.17 -30.34 12.64
C GLY A 149 16.84 -29.68 13.01
N ASN A 150 16.87 -29.00 14.16
CA ASN A 150 15.76 -28.18 14.64
C ASN A 150 16.28 -26.74 14.78
N SER A 151 15.51 -25.77 14.33
CA SER A 151 15.86 -24.37 14.42
C SER A 151 14.63 -23.49 14.60
N THR A 152 14.85 -22.33 15.19
CA THR A 152 13.87 -21.24 15.24
C THR A 152 14.56 -20.01 14.72
N THR A 153 13.95 -19.36 13.73
CA THR A 153 14.46 -18.13 13.12
C THR A 153 13.42 -17.03 13.29
N ASP A 154 13.84 -15.92 13.86
CA ASP A 154 13.05 -14.70 13.90
C ASP A 154 13.35 -13.86 12.65
N LEU A 155 12.35 -13.66 11.80
CA LEU A 155 12.49 -12.93 10.54
C LEU A 155 12.86 -11.46 10.74
N SER A 156 12.58 -10.88 11.91
CA SER A 156 12.99 -9.50 12.22
C SER A 156 14.50 -9.34 12.36
N THR A 157 15.22 -10.44 12.56
CA THR A 157 16.70 -10.46 12.67
C THR A 157 17.39 -10.70 11.32
N VAL A 158 16.63 -11.08 10.30
CA VAL A 158 17.14 -11.32 8.95
C VAL A 158 17.31 -9.95 8.26
N PRO A 159 18.43 -9.68 7.58
CA PRO A 159 18.59 -8.46 6.80
C PRO A 159 17.44 -8.29 5.80
N GLN A 160 16.82 -7.11 5.78
CA GLN A 160 15.73 -6.77 4.89
C GLN A 160 16.22 -5.69 3.92
N ASP A 161 16.16 -5.97 2.63
CA ASP A 161 16.45 -5.00 1.58
C ASP A 161 15.15 -4.33 1.11
N PRO A 162 15.17 -3.05 0.70
CA PRO A 162 14.02 -2.40 0.09
C PRO A 162 13.48 -3.21 -1.10
N ILE A 163 12.15 -3.23 -1.27
CA ILE A 163 11.47 -3.99 -2.33
C ILE A 163 10.98 -3.07 -3.43
N GLN A 164 10.77 -3.65 -4.61
CA GLN A 164 9.97 -3.04 -5.66
C GLN A 164 8.52 -3.53 -5.52
N ILE A 165 7.56 -2.62 -5.55
CA ILE A 165 6.13 -2.95 -5.56
C ILE A 165 5.58 -2.58 -6.93
N ILE A 166 4.93 -3.55 -7.58
CA ILE A 166 4.22 -3.38 -8.84
C ILE A 166 2.79 -3.80 -8.61
N GLY A 167 1.84 -3.03 -9.14
CA GLY A 167 0.44 -3.35 -8.99
C GLY A 167 -0.46 -2.54 -9.92
N MET A 168 -1.75 -2.67 -9.68
CA MET A 168 -2.80 -1.87 -10.31
C MET A 168 -3.50 -1.02 -9.26
N VAL A 169 -3.79 0.22 -9.63
CA VAL A 169 -4.73 1.07 -8.91
C VAL A 169 -5.92 1.39 -9.81
N ALA A 170 -7.11 1.25 -9.26
CA ALA A 170 -8.35 1.57 -9.94
C ALA A 170 -9.21 2.45 -9.04
N VAL A 171 -9.76 3.53 -9.59
CA VAL A 171 -10.72 4.38 -8.89
C VAL A 171 -12.07 4.25 -9.58
N ASN A 172 -13.04 3.66 -8.88
CA ASN A 172 -14.36 3.35 -9.42
C ASN A 172 -15.44 3.72 -8.42
N ALA A 173 -16.44 4.51 -8.85
CA ALA A 173 -17.64 4.81 -8.06
C ALA A 173 -17.35 5.27 -6.61
N GLY A 174 -16.33 6.11 -6.42
CA GLY A 174 -15.94 6.62 -5.09
C GLY A 174 -15.15 5.62 -4.23
N THR A 175 -14.69 4.50 -4.80
CA THR A 175 -13.82 3.52 -4.15
C THR A 175 -12.49 3.46 -4.88
N VAL A 176 -11.40 3.44 -4.11
CA VAL A 176 -10.06 3.16 -4.59
C VAL A 176 -9.76 1.70 -4.29
N THR A 177 -9.27 0.97 -5.29
CA THR A 177 -8.83 -0.41 -5.16
C THR A 177 -7.39 -0.51 -5.63
N VAL A 178 -6.55 -1.14 -4.82
CA VAL A 178 -5.16 -1.45 -5.13
C VAL A 178 -5.00 -2.97 -5.14
N THR A 179 -4.37 -3.48 -6.19
CA THR A 179 -4.00 -4.89 -6.32
C THR A 179 -2.50 -5.00 -6.52
N ILE A 180 -1.82 -5.80 -5.70
CA ILE A 180 -0.38 -6.01 -5.73
C ILE A 180 -0.13 -7.52 -5.79
N ASP A 181 0.74 -7.94 -6.71
CA ASP A 181 1.27 -9.29 -6.77
C ASP A 181 2.76 -9.25 -6.45
N VAL A 182 3.15 -9.84 -5.32
CA VAL A 182 4.55 -9.95 -4.90
C VAL A 182 5.04 -11.36 -5.22
N PRO A 183 5.87 -11.55 -6.26
CA PRO A 183 6.47 -12.85 -6.51
C PRO A 183 7.45 -13.16 -5.38
N LEU A 184 7.30 -14.34 -4.78
CA LEU A 184 8.18 -14.84 -3.73
C LEU A 184 9.06 -15.92 -4.33
N ALA A 185 10.37 -15.77 -4.27
CA ALA A 185 11.29 -16.82 -4.68
C ALA A 185 12.62 -16.68 -3.93
N GLY A 186 13.20 -17.82 -3.58
CA GLY A 186 14.53 -17.84 -2.99
C GLY A 186 15.06 -19.26 -2.84
N THR A 187 16.37 -19.36 -2.70
CA THR A 187 17.04 -20.62 -2.43
C THR A 187 18.19 -20.38 -1.46
N ASN A 188 18.39 -21.33 -0.55
CA ASN A 188 19.48 -21.32 0.39
C ASN A 188 20.02 -22.74 0.51
N THR A 189 21.35 -22.88 0.50
CA THR A 189 22.03 -24.16 0.73
C THR A 189 22.87 -24.04 1.97
N ASP A 190 22.63 -24.90 2.93
CA ASP A 190 23.46 -25.02 4.11
C ASP A 190 24.82 -25.65 3.70
N PRO A 191 25.94 -24.93 3.89
CA PRO A 191 27.26 -25.43 3.49
C PRO A 191 27.75 -26.61 4.33
N ASP A 192 27.22 -26.80 5.54
CA ASP A 192 27.66 -27.86 6.45
C ASP A 192 26.90 -29.16 6.19
N THR A 193 25.59 -29.07 5.91
CA THR A 193 24.73 -30.25 5.71
C THR A 193 24.48 -30.57 4.24
N GLY A 194 24.71 -29.61 3.33
CA GLY A 194 24.40 -29.73 1.90
C GLY A 194 22.89 -29.76 1.61
N VAL A 195 22.06 -29.43 2.60
CA VAL A 195 20.60 -29.33 2.43
C VAL A 195 20.29 -28.03 1.70
N THR A 196 19.50 -28.11 0.63
CA THR A 196 19.01 -26.95 -0.11
C THR A 196 17.53 -26.76 0.15
N VAL A 197 17.15 -25.56 0.58
CA VAL A 197 15.76 -25.11 0.66
C VAL A 197 15.50 -24.17 -0.50
N THR A 198 14.49 -24.47 -1.29
CA THR A 198 14.00 -23.57 -2.35
C THR A 198 12.55 -23.25 -2.08
N PHE A 199 12.21 -21.96 -2.05
CA PHE A 199 10.82 -21.52 -1.94
C PHE A 199 10.42 -20.71 -3.16
N SER A 200 9.16 -20.85 -3.54
CA SER A 200 8.54 -20.12 -4.64
C SER A 200 7.06 -19.92 -4.35
N GLY A 201 6.51 -18.77 -4.73
CA GLY A 201 5.13 -18.46 -4.43
C GLY A 201 4.73 -17.08 -4.91
N THR A 202 3.56 -16.65 -4.48
CA THR A 202 3.04 -15.30 -4.74
C THR A 202 2.24 -14.84 -3.53
N ALA A 203 2.45 -13.60 -3.11
CA ALA A 203 1.53 -12.92 -2.21
C ALA A 203 0.70 -11.94 -3.03
N THR A 204 -0.62 -12.13 -3.02
CA THR A 204 -1.60 -11.27 -3.67
C THR A 204 -2.27 -10.43 -2.60
N VAL A 205 -2.24 -9.11 -2.74
CA VAL A 205 -2.92 -8.17 -1.85
C VAL A 205 -3.93 -7.37 -2.65
N VAL A 206 -5.20 -7.45 -2.26
CA VAL A 206 -6.27 -6.58 -2.75
C VAL A 206 -6.75 -5.71 -1.59
N ALA A 207 -6.53 -4.41 -1.67
CA ALA A 207 -6.96 -3.46 -0.67
C ALA A 207 -7.94 -2.44 -1.27
N SER A 208 -8.95 -2.05 -0.51
CA SER A 208 -9.91 -1.04 -0.96
C SER A 208 -10.35 -0.10 0.16
N GLY A 209 -10.77 1.10 -0.24
CA GLY A 209 -11.21 2.15 0.66
C GLY A 209 -11.92 3.25 -0.11
N PRO A 210 -12.60 4.17 0.60
CA PRO A 210 -13.26 5.29 -0.06
C PRO A 210 -12.23 6.22 -0.69
N VAL A 211 -12.62 6.84 -1.81
CA VAL A 211 -11.96 8.07 -2.28
C VAL A 211 -12.11 9.11 -1.17
N PRO A 212 -11.03 9.78 -0.72
CA PRO A 212 -11.14 10.88 0.22
C PRO A 212 -12.13 11.92 -0.29
N PRO A 213 -12.97 12.49 0.60
CA PRO A 213 -13.80 13.60 0.20
C PRO A 213 -12.89 14.70 -0.37
N PRO A 214 -13.25 15.33 -1.49
CA PRO A 214 -12.47 16.44 -2.04
C PRO A 214 -12.23 17.50 -0.97
N VAL A 215 -11.00 17.98 -0.86
CA VAL A 215 -10.68 19.08 0.05
C VAL A 215 -11.48 20.29 -0.36
N CYS A 216 -12.36 20.73 0.53
CA CYS A 216 -13.02 22.01 0.35
C CYS A 216 -12.05 23.09 0.79
N LEU A 217 -11.17 23.53 -0.11
CA LEU A 217 -10.15 24.55 0.21
C LEU A 217 -10.77 25.81 0.82
N ALA A 218 -11.98 26.16 0.38
CA ALA A 218 -12.70 27.31 0.90
C ALA A 218 -13.37 27.07 2.28
N ASP A 219 -13.43 25.85 2.81
CA ASP A 219 -13.81 25.52 4.19
C ASP A 219 -12.61 25.74 5.12
N THR A 220 -12.26 27.01 5.31
CA THR A 220 -11.04 27.42 6.03
C THR A 220 -11.16 27.21 7.53
N ASN A 221 -12.37 27.01 8.07
CA ASN A 221 -12.57 26.74 9.49
C ASN A 221 -12.59 25.22 9.79
N HIS A 222 -12.62 24.38 8.76
CA HIS A 222 -12.66 22.92 8.81
C HIS A 222 -13.84 22.35 9.60
N ASP A 223 -14.99 23.04 9.59
CA ASP A 223 -16.22 22.57 10.22
C ASP A 223 -17.03 21.62 9.31
N GLY A 224 -16.57 21.42 8.07
CA GLY A 224 -17.18 20.55 7.07
C GLY A 224 -18.33 21.20 6.31
N VAL A 225 -18.60 22.49 6.54
CA VAL A 225 -19.72 23.20 5.93
C VAL A 225 -19.25 24.53 5.36
N LEU A 226 -19.27 24.63 4.03
CA LEU A 226 -18.94 25.88 3.36
C LEU A 226 -20.00 26.96 3.61
N THR A 227 -19.63 27.95 4.42
CA THR A 227 -20.48 29.06 4.83
C THR A 227 -19.70 30.38 4.82
N PRO A 228 -20.37 31.54 4.99
CA PRO A 228 -19.65 32.81 5.20
C PRO A 228 -18.74 32.82 6.44
N ALA A 229 -18.86 31.86 7.36
CA ALA A 229 -17.93 31.73 8.50
C ALA A 229 -16.51 31.42 8.01
N ASP A 230 -16.38 30.66 6.93
CA ASP A 230 -15.08 30.33 6.35
C ASP A 230 -14.33 31.53 5.82
N PHE A 231 -15.03 32.51 5.26
CA PHE A 231 -14.41 33.75 4.84
C PHE A 231 -13.77 34.49 6.02
N THR A 232 -14.43 34.46 7.17
CA THR A 232 -13.90 35.06 8.40
C THR A 232 -12.65 34.33 8.88
N SER A 233 -12.66 33.00 8.80
CA SER A 233 -11.49 32.17 9.11
C SER A 233 -10.35 32.37 8.12
N TRP A 234 -10.64 32.51 6.82
CA TRP A 234 -9.64 32.83 5.80
C TRP A 234 -8.99 34.20 6.04
N ILE A 235 -9.76 35.23 6.41
CA ILE A 235 -9.20 36.53 6.81
C ILE A 235 -8.26 36.37 8.02
N ALA A 236 -8.63 35.54 9.00
CA ALA A 236 -7.77 35.28 10.15
C ALA A 236 -6.46 34.60 9.75
N ALA A 237 -6.53 33.56 8.90
CA ALA A 237 -5.38 32.85 8.35
C ALA A 237 -4.47 33.78 7.53
N PHE A 238 -5.05 34.63 6.68
CA PHE A 238 -4.32 35.62 5.88
C PHE A 238 -3.55 36.61 6.75
N ASN A 239 -4.16 37.12 7.83
CA ASN A 239 -3.52 38.05 8.74
C ASN A 239 -2.45 37.41 9.62
N SER A 240 -2.54 36.11 9.89
CA SER A 240 -1.53 35.37 10.66
C SER A 240 -0.45 34.71 9.79
N GLY A 241 -0.62 34.69 8.47
CA GLY A 241 0.25 33.97 7.53
C GLY A 241 0.18 32.45 7.72
N ALA A 242 -0.98 31.92 8.11
CA ALA A 242 -1.20 30.49 8.29
C ALA A 242 -1.37 29.78 6.94
N SER A 243 -1.01 28.50 6.82
CA SER A 243 -1.04 27.79 5.53
C SER A 243 -2.41 27.78 4.84
N GLU A 244 -3.50 27.91 5.59
CA GLU A 244 -4.88 27.89 5.09
C GLU A 244 -5.25 29.12 4.25
N CYS A 245 -4.45 30.19 4.28
CA CYS A 245 -4.67 31.31 3.36
C CYS A 245 -4.20 31.05 1.93
N ASP A 246 -3.31 30.08 1.71
CA ASP A 246 -2.82 29.70 0.39
C ASP A 246 -3.89 28.86 -0.33
N GLN A 247 -4.74 29.54 -1.09
CA GLN A 247 -5.92 28.99 -1.74
C GLN A 247 -5.63 28.60 -3.19
N ASN A 248 -4.51 29.08 -3.74
CA ASN A 248 -4.06 28.76 -5.09
C ASN A 248 -2.96 27.67 -5.11
N GLY A 249 -2.40 27.32 -3.95
CA GLY A 249 -1.39 26.28 -3.76
C GLY A 249 0.02 26.68 -4.22
N ASP A 250 0.34 27.97 -4.32
CA ASP A 250 1.64 28.46 -4.80
C ASP A 250 2.70 28.60 -3.70
N GLY A 251 2.33 28.30 -2.46
CA GLY A 251 3.18 28.35 -1.28
C GLY A 251 3.31 29.73 -0.65
N SER A 252 2.57 30.73 -1.14
CA SER A 252 2.58 32.11 -0.61
C SER A 252 1.17 32.58 -0.31
N CYS A 253 0.95 33.06 0.93
CA CYS A 253 -0.28 33.78 1.24
C CYS A 253 -0.21 35.23 0.78
N ASP A 254 -0.82 35.53 -0.36
CA ASP A 254 -0.82 36.85 -0.96
C ASP A 254 -2.22 37.26 -1.49
N PRO A 255 -2.42 38.51 -1.95
CA PRO A 255 -3.74 38.95 -2.40
C PRO A 255 -4.35 38.14 -3.56
N THR A 256 -3.58 37.33 -4.28
CA THR A 256 -4.10 36.43 -5.32
C THR A 256 -4.93 35.30 -4.73
N ASP A 257 -4.65 34.89 -3.49
CA ASP A 257 -5.43 33.88 -2.76
C ASP A 257 -6.85 34.31 -2.49
N PHE A 258 -7.14 35.60 -2.37
CA PHE A 258 -8.51 36.07 -2.23
C PHE A 258 -9.36 35.70 -3.45
N THR A 259 -8.77 35.82 -4.65
CA THR A 259 -9.45 35.48 -5.89
C THR A 259 -9.62 33.96 -6.00
N ALA A 260 -8.61 33.19 -5.57
CA ALA A 260 -8.69 31.74 -5.51
C ALA A 260 -9.74 31.26 -4.49
N TRP A 261 -9.79 31.85 -3.30
CA TRP A 261 -10.81 31.57 -2.29
C TRP A 261 -12.22 31.80 -2.84
N ILE A 262 -12.47 32.93 -3.52
CA ILE A 262 -13.78 33.19 -4.16
C ILE A 262 -14.10 32.12 -5.21
N ALA A 263 -13.12 31.71 -6.01
CA ALA A 263 -13.31 30.65 -7.01
C ALA A 263 -13.68 29.32 -6.33
N ASN A 264 -12.93 28.93 -5.29
CA ASN A 264 -13.15 27.73 -4.49
C ASN A 264 -14.53 27.77 -3.79
N PHE A 265 -14.90 28.91 -3.20
CA PHE A 265 -16.19 29.10 -2.53
C PHE A 265 -17.36 28.96 -3.51
N ASN A 266 -17.26 29.55 -4.71
CA ASN A 266 -18.30 29.47 -5.73
C ASN A 266 -18.36 28.11 -6.42
N ALA A 267 -17.24 27.38 -6.48
CA ALA A 267 -17.22 26.00 -6.93
C ALA A 267 -17.96 25.08 -5.94
N GLY A 268 -17.99 25.46 -4.67
CA GLY A 268 -18.55 24.67 -3.58
C GLY A 268 -17.63 23.53 -3.16
N CYS A 269 -17.98 22.82 -2.09
CA CYS A 269 -17.35 21.54 -1.78
C CYS A 269 -18.01 20.48 -2.69
N SER A 270 -17.32 20.00 -3.71
CA SER A 270 -17.77 18.81 -4.45
C SER A 270 -17.69 17.60 -3.52
N GLY A 271 -18.84 17.16 -3.02
CA GLY A 271 -19.02 15.84 -2.39
C GLY A 271 -19.56 14.83 -3.38
#